data_AF-A0A1G0MJB7-F1
#
_entry.id   AF-A0A1G0MJB7-F1
#
_cell.length_a   1.000
_cell.length_b   1.000
_cell.length_c   1.000
_cell.angle_alpha   90.00
_cell.angle_beta   90.00
_cell.angle_gamma   90.00
#
_symmetry.space_group_name_H-M   'P 1'
#
loop_
_entity.id
_entity.type
_entity.pdbx_description
1 polymer ?
#
loop_
_entity_poly.entity_id
_entity_poly.type
_entity_poly.pdbx_seq_one_letter_code
_entity_poly.pdbx_strand_id
1 'polypeptide(L)'
;MTDRAVTGAGSASGSRIDLRAGYSFDTTPVPDETVDPLLPDADRHSFAVGTGIHNSLASLDLAYMWVHFVDRKVHNQDMTTLRGANGTFKSDAYLLAANMTMRI
;
A
#
# COMPACT_ATOMS: atom_id res chain seq x y z
N MET A 1 -1.91 -10.05 7.75
CA MET A 1 -3.33 -9.96 8.18
C MET A 1 -3.89 -8.67 7.61
N THR A 2 -5.10 -8.69 7.04
CA THR A 2 -5.68 -7.54 6.31
C THR A 2 -7.07 -7.25 6.87
N ASP A 3 -7.31 -6.02 7.30
CA ASP A 3 -8.62 -5.54 7.73
C ASP A 3 -9.14 -4.51 6.71
N ARG A 4 -10.41 -4.61 6.34
CA ARG A 4 -11.04 -3.79 5.27
C ARG A 4 -12.44 -3.41 5.67
N ALA A 5 -12.73 -2.12 5.67
CA ALA A 5 -14.06 -1.56 5.92
C ALA A 5 -14.59 -0.84 4.67
N VAL A 6 -15.83 -1.13 4.29
CA VAL A 6 -16.54 -0.45 3.20
C VAL A 6 -17.92 -0.06 3.69
N THR A 7 -18.30 1.19 3.49
CA THR A 7 -19.62 1.73 3.84
C THR A 7 -20.15 2.59 2.70
N GLY A 8 -21.47 2.71 2.55
CA GLY A 8 -22.07 3.49 1.45
C GLY A 8 -23.37 4.17 1.86
N ALA A 9 -23.65 5.31 1.25
CA ALA A 9 -24.87 6.09 1.43
C ALA A 9 -25.48 6.46 0.07
N GLY A 10 -26.81 6.33 -0.06
CA GLY A 10 -27.54 6.62 -1.29
C GLY A 10 -28.54 7.76 -1.14
N SER A 11 -28.79 8.50 -2.22
CA SER A 11 -29.83 9.52 -2.31
C SER A 11 -31.03 9.05 -3.13
N ALA A 12 -32.21 9.64 -2.90
CA ALA A 12 -33.43 9.35 -3.66
C ALA A 12 -33.32 9.67 -5.17
N SER A 13 -32.30 10.42 -5.60
CA SER A 13 -32.03 10.72 -7.03
C SER A 13 -31.32 9.59 -7.78
N GLY A 14 -30.99 8.47 -7.11
CA GLY A 14 -30.27 7.32 -7.69
C GLY A 14 -28.75 7.45 -7.66
N SER A 15 -28.21 8.52 -7.10
CA SER A 15 -26.77 8.70 -6.87
C SER A 15 -26.34 7.99 -5.59
N ARG A 16 -25.19 7.32 -5.63
CA ARG A 16 -24.59 6.61 -4.49
C ARG A 16 -23.16 7.03 -4.28
N ILE A 17 -22.77 7.17 -3.02
CA ILE A 17 -21.40 7.42 -2.59
C ILE A 17 -20.95 6.27 -1.70
N ASP A 18 -19.82 5.67 -2.04
CA ASP A 18 -19.15 4.64 -1.27
C ASP A 18 -17.88 5.20 -0.64
N LEU A 19 -17.64 4.86 0.62
CA LEU A 19 -16.39 5.15 1.34
C LEU A 19 -15.69 3.83 1.67
N ARG A 20 -14.38 3.77 1.40
CA ARG A 20 -13.54 2.60 1.63
C ARG A 20 -12.36 2.99 2.49
N ALA A 21 -12.04 2.16 3.46
CA ALA A 21 -10.81 2.24 4.25
C ALA A 21 -10.24 0.83 4.44
N GLY A 22 -8.92 0.73 4.51
CA GLY A 22 -8.27 -0.55 4.68
C GLY A 22 -6.90 -0.43 5.33
N TYR A 23 -6.52 -1.50 6.02
CA TYR A 23 -5.22 -1.67 6.62
C TYR A 23 -4.68 -3.07 6.33
N SER A 24 -3.39 -3.16 6.01
CA SER A 24 -2.69 -4.45 5.94
C SER A 24 -1.34 -4.38 6.62
N PHE A 25 -0.99 -5.48 7.27
CA PHE A 25 0.38 -5.78 7.68
C PHE A 25 0.90 -6.97 6.87
N ASP A 26 2.01 -6.74 6.18
CA ASP A 26 2.71 -7.71 5.34
C ASP A 26 4.13 -7.89 5.85
N THR A 27 4.49 -9.14 6.13
CA THR A 27 5.80 -9.52 6.67
C THR A 27 6.72 -9.90 5.53
N THR A 28 7.95 -9.37 5.53
CA THR A 28 8.92 -9.75 4.50
C THR A 28 9.34 -11.22 4.66
N PRO A 29 9.38 -11.99 3.56
CA PRO A 29 9.98 -13.32 3.58
C PRO A 29 11.50 -13.28 3.52
N VAL A 30 12.13 -12.10 3.37
CA VAL A 30 13.57 -11.95 3.12
C VAL A 30 14.37 -12.02 4.42
N PRO A 31 15.21 -13.05 4.62
CA PRO A 31 16.08 -13.17 5.78
C PRO A 31 17.14 -12.07 5.81
N ASP A 32 17.52 -11.63 7.02
CA ASP A 32 18.52 -10.57 7.28
C ASP A 32 19.85 -10.80 6.55
N GLU A 33 20.27 -12.06 6.45
CA GLU A 33 21.55 -12.46 5.84
C GLU A 33 21.57 -12.19 4.33
N THR A 34 20.40 -12.13 3.69
CA THR A 34 20.26 -12.02 2.22
C THR A 34 19.72 -10.67 1.74
N VAL A 35 19.39 -9.77 2.67
CA VAL A 35 18.94 -8.41 2.32
C VAL A 35 20.06 -7.67 1.58
N ASP A 36 19.69 -7.03 0.48
CA ASP A 36 20.60 -6.26 -0.36
C ASP A 36 20.18 -4.78 -0.41
N PRO A 37 21.12 -3.81 -0.44
CA PRO A 37 20.80 -2.38 -0.52
C PRO A 37 19.97 -1.97 -1.73
N LEU A 38 20.03 -2.71 -2.83
CA LEU A 38 19.25 -2.44 -4.03
C LEU A 38 17.77 -2.77 -3.81
N LEU A 39 17.48 -3.75 -2.95
CA LEU A 39 16.13 -4.21 -2.61
C LEU A 39 16.03 -4.41 -1.09
N PRO A 40 16.02 -3.32 -0.30
CA PRO A 40 15.97 -3.41 1.15
C PRO A 40 14.53 -3.69 1.60
N ASP A 41 14.03 -4.89 1.27
CA ASP A 41 12.70 -5.31 1.62
C ASP A 41 12.54 -5.39 3.15
N ALA A 42 11.34 -5.08 3.61
CA ALA A 42 11.01 -5.02 5.02
C ALA A 42 9.52 -5.30 5.23
N ASP A 43 9.18 -5.62 6.48
CA ASP A 43 7.80 -5.59 6.94
C ASP A 43 7.17 -4.23 6.64
N ARG A 44 5.88 -4.22 6.31
CA ARG A 44 5.21 -3.00 5.89
C ARG A 44 3.79 -2.90 6.43
N HIS A 45 3.45 -1.69 6.84
CA HIS A 45 2.09 -1.26 7.13
C HIS A 45 1.53 -0.55 5.90
N SER A 46 0.34 -0.91 5.45
CA SER A 46 -0.34 -0.18 4.37
C SER A 46 -1.67 0.34 4.85
N PHE A 47 -1.91 1.63 4.63
CA PHE A 47 -3.15 2.32 4.97
C PHE A 47 -3.77 2.85 3.69
N ALA A 48 -4.99 2.45 3.40
CA ALA A 48 -5.71 2.84 2.19
C ALA A 48 -7.03 3.52 2.53
N VAL A 49 -7.36 4.56 1.77
CA VAL A 49 -8.67 5.21 1.77
C VAL A 49 -9.14 5.44 0.34
N GLY A 50 -10.45 5.41 0.12
CA GLY A 50 -11.02 5.65 -1.19
C GLY A 50 -12.47 6.05 -1.14
N THR A 51 -12.93 6.64 -2.25
CA THR A 51 -14.31 7.07 -2.45
C THR A 51 -14.79 6.67 -3.84
N GLY A 52 -16.05 6.28 -3.94
CA GLY A 52 -16.72 5.96 -5.20
C GLY A 52 -17.97 6.81 -5.36
N ILE A 53 -18.12 7.47 -6.51
CA ILE A 53 -19.32 8.23 -6.87
C ILE A 53 -19.98 7.53 -8.06
N HIS A 54 -21.22 7.10 -7.88
CA HIS A 54 -21.95 6.27 -8.85
C HIS A 54 -23.31 6.88 -9.16
N ASN A 55 -23.68 6.91 -10.43
CA ASN A 55 -25.03 7.23 -10.88
C ASN A 55 -25.47 6.27 -12.01
N SER A 56 -26.60 6.53 -12.64
CA SER A 56 -27.15 5.68 -13.71
C SER A 56 -26.33 5.65 -14.99
N LEU A 57 -25.47 6.64 -15.23
CA LEU A 57 -24.73 6.84 -16.48
C LEU A 57 -23.24 6.51 -16.33
N ALA A 58 -22.66 6.77 -15.16
CA ALA A 58 -21.23 6.62 -14.93
C ALA A 58 -20.89 6.32 -13.47
N SER A 59 -19.66 5.86 -13.27
CA SER A 59 -19.01 5.72 -11.97
C SER A 59 -17.57 6.20 -11.99
N LEU A 60 -17.15 6.83 -10.90
CA LEU A 60 -15.79 7.31 -10.66
C LEU A 60 -15.34 6.81 -9.29
N ASP A 61 -14.21 6.10 -9.24
CA ASP A 61 -13.57 5.68 -8.00
C ASP A 61 -12.19 6.34 -7.89
N LEU A 62 -11.89 6.88 -6.72
CA LEU A 62 -10.59 7.45 -6.36
C LEU A 62 -10.06 6.76 -5.11
N ALA A 63 -8.77 6.46 -5.08
CA ALA A 63 -8.13 5.86 -3.92
C ALA A 63 -6.70 6.39 -3.70
N TYR A 64 -6.31 6.40 -2.43
CA TYR A 64 -4.96 6.70 -1.98
C TYR A 64 -4.50 5.63 -1.00
N MET A 65 -3.25 5.22 -1.12
CA MET A 65 -2.61 4.32 -0.15
C MET A 65 -1.24 4.84 0.23
N TRP A 66 -0.97 4.87 1.53
CA TRP A 66 0.36 5.06 2.09
C TRP A 66 0.88 3.73 2.62
N VAL A 67 2.10 3.38 2.23
CA VAL A 67 2.83 2.22 2.70
C VAL A 67 4.04 2.69 3.48
N HIS A 68 4.10 2.31 4.75
CA HIS A 68 5.23 2.55 5.63
C HIS A 68 6.02 1.25 5.80
N PHE A 69 7.29 1.25 5.40
CA PHE A 69 8.19 0.13 5.63
C PHE A 69 8.83 0.28 7.01
N VAL A 70 8.83 -0.81 7.79
CA VAL A 70 9.53 -0.86 9.07
C VAL A 70 11.03 -0.70 8.82
N ASP A 71 11.68 0.17 9.57
CA ASP A 71 13.12 0.40 9.48
C ASP A 71 13.89 -0.93 9.56
N ARG A 72 14.66 -1.24 8.50
CA ARG A 72 15.44 -2.49 8.42
C ARG A 72 16.90 -2.18 8.64
N LYS A 73 17.48 -2.73 9.71
CA LYS A 73 18.91 -2.64 10.00
C LYS A 73 19.62 -3.88 9.47
N VAL A 74 20.54 -3.70 8.52
CA VAL A 74 21.27 -4.78 7.87
C VAL A 74 22.70 -4.79 8.36
N HIS A 75 23.18 -5.98 8.70
CA HIS A 75 24.54 -6.24 9.17
C HIS A 75 25.09 -7.54 8.54
N ASN A 76 25.18 -7.59 7.21
CA ASN A 76 25.59 -8.80 6.49
C ASN A 76 26.87 -8.62 5.65
N GLN A 77 27.68 -7.58 5.93
CA GLN A 77 28.98 -7.47 5.27
C GLN A 77 29.96 -8.54 5.74
N ASP A 78 30.51 -9.24 4.76
CA ASP A 78 31.69 -10.06 4.93
C ASP A 78 32.95 -9.19 4.80
N MET A 79 33.64 -9.02 5.92
CA MET A 79 34.87 -8.20 6.01
C MET A 79 36.07 -8.82 5.29
N THR A 80 36.00 -10.11 4.92
CA THR A 80 37.07 -10.80 4.18
C THR A 80 36.94 -10.60 2.68
N THR A 81 35.71 -10.65 2.15
CA THR A 81 35.42 -10.48 0.72
C THR A 81 34.98 -9.05 0.36
N LEU A 82 34.69 -8.21 1.36
CA LEU A 82 34.15 -6.85 1.22
C LEU A 82 32.81 -6.80 0.47
N ARG A 83 32.03 -7.89 0.55
CA ARG A 83 30.71 -8.02 -0.08
C ARG A 83 29.60 -7.93 0.98
N GLY A 84 28.40 -7.54 0.55
CA GLY A 84 27.24 -7.31 1.43
C GLY A 84 27.10 -5.85 1.85
N ALA A 85 26.21 -5.58 2.80
CA ALA A 85 25.91 -4.22 3.24
C ALA A 85 25.69 -4.06 4.74
N ASN A 86 26.11 -2.91 5.24
CA ASN A 86 25.84 -2.47 6.59
C ASN A 86 25.08 -1.15 6.50
N GLY A 87 23.92 -1.05 7.12
CA GLY A 87 23.11 0.16 7.03
C GLY A 87 21.74 0.05 7.70
N THR A 88 21.02 1.16 7.74
CA THR A 88 19.59 1.20 8.10
C THR A 88 18.82 1.76 6.92
N PHE A 89 17.87 0.99 6.41
CA PHE A 89 17.03 1.37 5.28
C PHE A 89 15.67 1.83 5.79
N LYS A 90 15.21 2.96 5.26
CA LYS A 90 13.91 3.56 5.57
C LYS A 90 13.23 3.90 4.26
N SER A 91 11.94 3.59 4.15
CA SER A 91 11.18 3.84 2.94
C SER A 91 9.70 4.07 3.22
N ASP A 92 9.10 4.91 2.40
CA ASP A 92 7.66 5.12 2.33
C ASP A 92 7.23 5.11 0.86
N ALA A 93 6.05 4.55 0.57
CA ALA A 93 5.45 4.60 -0.75
C ALA A 93 4.05 5.22 -0.71
N TYR A 94 3.75 6.00 -1.75
CA TYR A 94 2.51 6.74 -1.90
C TYR A 94 1.87 6.32 -3.23
N LEU A 95 0.68 5.73 -3.18
CA LEU A 95 -0.04 5.24 -4.35
C LEU A 95 -1.34 6.01 -4.53
N LEU A 96 -1.58 6.45 -5.76
CA LEU A 96 -2.82 7.10 -6.19
C LEU A 96 -3.46 6.22 -7.26
N ALA A 97 -4.77 6.02 -7.16
CA ALA A 97 -5.54 5.28 -8.16
C ALA A 97 -6.83 6.02 -8.50
N ALA A 98 -7.21 5.94 -9.78
CA ALA A 98 -8.48 6.44 -10.28
C ALA A 98 -9.04 5.44 -11.30
N ASN A 99 -10.34 5.18 -11.23
CA ASN A 99 -11.05 4.34 -12.18
C ASN A 99 -12.34 5.02 -12.61
N MET A 100 -12.71 4.86 -13.87
CA MET A 100 -13.94 5.42 -14.42
C MET A 100 -14.64 4.38 -15.28
N THR A 101 -15.98 4.35 -15.22
CA THR A 101 -16.80 3.49 -16.06
C THR A 101 -17.99 4.30 -16.56
N MET A 102 -18.34 4.13 -17.84
CA MET A 102 -19.47 4.79 -18.49
C MET A 102 -20.35 3.74 -19.14
N ARG A 103 -21.68 3.93 -19.05
CA ARG A 103 -22.66 3.12 -19.78
C ARG A 103 -22.99 3.84 -21.09
N ILE A 104 -22.76 3.15 -22.21
CA ILE A 104 -23.06 3.62 -23.58
C ILE A 104 -24.26 2.84 -24.09
#